data_AF-A0A7W7PY36-F1
#
_entry.id   AF-A0A7W7PY36-F1
#
_cell.length_a   1.000
_cell.length_b   1.000
_cell.length_c   1.000
_cell.angle_alpha   90.00
_cell.angle_beta   90.00
_cell.angle_gamma   90.00
#
_symmetry.space_group_name_H-M   'P 1'
#
loop_
_entity.id
_entity.type
_entity.pdbx_description
1 polymer ?
#
loop_
_entity_poly.entity_id
_entity_poly.type
_entity_poly.pdbx_seq_one_letter_code
_entity_poly.pdbx_strand_id
1 'polypeptide(L)'
;MRWLMSLGERTRPDVPRFAECPTPGQARALALVDDFGQLFFVLREWRQVYGEELTAWAAQVQADDISTLPADLIAAWEGVADVVRLDTERGGYVRVADYRDMPVRPSVSARAVTGPQLWTTTP
;
A
#
# COMPACT_ATOMS: atom_id res chain seq x y z
N MET A 1 -4.60 -15.46 12.46
CA MET A 1 -4.05 -14.37 11.63
C MET A 1 -4.96 -14.22 10.44
N ARG A 2 -5.41 -13.00 10.15
CA ARG A 2 -6.25 -12.68 8.99
C ARG A 2 -5.50 -11.75 8.06
N TRP A 3 -6.00 -11.55 6.85
CA TRP A 3 -5.46 -10.58 5.90
C TRP A 3 -6.34 -9.35 5.83
N LEU A 4 -5.76 -8.19 6.14
CA LEU A 4 -6.37 -6.90 5.91
C LEU A 4 -5.86 -6.38 4.57
N MET A 5 -6.78 -5.94 3.70
CA MET A 5 -6.48 -5.36 2.40
C MET A 5 -7.08 -3.97 2.28
N SER A 6 -6.27 -3.00 1.85
CA SER A 6 -6.69 -1.65 1.52
C SER A 6 -6.62 -1.39 0.02
N LEU A 7 -7.64 -0.74 -0.52
CA LEU A 7 -7.63 -0.27 -1.91
C LEU A 7 -6.80 1.01 -2.00
N GLY A 8 -5.76 0.98 -2.85
CA GLY A 8 -4.87 2.10 -3.09
C GLY A 8 -5.58 3.32 -3.68
N GLU A 9 -5.14 4.52 -3.29
CA GLU A 9 -5.62 5.77 -3.89
C GLU A 9 -4.74 6.15 -5.08
N ARG A 10 -5.35 6.35 -6.26
CA ARG A 10 -4.64 6.79 -7.47
C ARG A 10 -4.31 8.27 -7.32
N THR A 11 -3.08 8.60 -6.97
CA THR A 11 -2.60 10.00 -6.95
C THR A 11 -2.42 10.57 -8.36
N ARG A 12 -2.34 9.72 -9.40
CA ARG A 12 -2.30 10.11 -10.83
C ARG A 12 -3.14 9.15 -11.69
N PRO A 13 -4.35 9.52 -12.12
CA PRO A 13 -5.22 8.63 -12.91
C PRO A 13 -4.62 8.27 -14.28
N ASP A 14 -3.74 9.13 -14.80
CA ASP A 14 -2.97 8.99 -16.05
C ASP A 14 -1.77 8.02 -15.94
N VAL A 15 -1.33 7.68 -14.72
CA VAL A 15 -0.22 6.74 -14.48
C VAL A 15 -0.72 5.56 -13.63
N PRO A 16 -1.21 4.47 -14.24
CA PRO A 16 -1.86 3.36 -13.53
C PRO A 16 -0.96 2.58 -12.57
N ARG A 17 0.36 2.84 -12.56
CA ARG A 17 1.35 2.00 -11.85
C ARG A 17 1.71 2.48 -10.44
N PHE A 18 1.22 3.63 -10.00
CA PHE A 18 1.55 4.19 -8.69
C PHE A 18 0.26 4.58 -7.96
N ALA A 19 -0.41 3.60 -7.34
CA ALA A 19 -1.30 3.90 -6.24
C ALA A 19 -0.49 3.80 -4.95
N GLU A 20 -0.63 4.79 -4.07
CA GLU A 20 0.02 4.78 -2.76
C GLU A 20 -0.66 3.73 -1.86
N CYS A 21 0.02 3.34 -0.77
CA CYS A 21 -0.55 2.44 0.24
C CYS A 21 -1.29 3.29 1.28
N PRO A 22 -2.62 3.43 1.21
CA PRO A 22 -3.35 4.23 2.17
C PRO A 22 -3.42 3.49 3.49
N THR A 23 -3.34 4.25 4.59
CA THR A 23 -3.72 3.75 5.91
C THR A 23 -5.16 3.24 5.89
N PRO A 24 -5.52 2.26 6.75
CA PRO A 24 -6.87 1.73 6.75
C PRO A 24 -7.97 2.80 6.91
N GLY A 25 -7.72 3.84 7.72
CA GLY A 25 -8.67 4.94 7.92
C GLY A 25 -8.85 5.87 6.71
N GLN A 26 -7.94 5.85 5.74
CA GLN A 26 -7.98 6.68 4.54
C GLN A 26 -8.31 5.87 3.27
N ALA A 27 -8.27 4.54 3.35
CA ALA A 27 -8.51 3.69 2.21
C ALA A 27 -9.94 3.83 1.70
N ARG A 28 -10.10 3.99 0.38
CA ARG A 28 -11.41 4.05 -0.28
C ARG A 28 -12.25 2.78 -0.07
N ALA A 29 -11.60 1.64 0.11
CA ALA A 29 -12.22 0.38 0.45
C ALA A 29 -11.27 -0.48 1.30
N LEU A 30 -11.86 -1.27 2.19
CA LEU A 30 -11.16 -2.20 3.09
C LEU A 30 -11.83 -3.57 3.06
N ALA A 31 -11.03 -4.62 3.20
CA ALA A 31 -11.51 -5.97 3.41
C ALA A 31 -10.64 -6.72 4.41
N LEU A 32 -11.26 -7.53 5.25
CA LEU A 32 -10.61 -8.44 6.18
C LEU A 32 -11.06 -9.85 5.83
N VAL A 33 -10.11 -10.73 5.54
CA VAL A 33 -10.37 -12.10 5.09
C VAL A 33 -9.55 -13.10 5.86
N ASP A 34 -10.03 -14.34 5.97
CA ASP A 34 -9.34 -15.37 6.75
C ASP A 34 -8.13 -15.94 6.01
N ASP A 35 -8.16 -15.95 4.68
CA ASP A 35 -7.15 -16.59 3.83
C ASP A 35 -6.67 -15.66 2.71
N PHE A 36 -5.39 -15.78 2.34
CA PHE A 36 -4.79 -14.97 1.28
C PHE A 36 -5.50 -15.15 -0.08
N GLY A 37 -5.95 -16.36 -0.40
CA GLY A 37 -6.67 -16.65 -1.63
C GLY A 37 -8.00 -15.90 -1.73
N GLN A 38 -8.61 -15.51 -0.60
CA GLN A 38 -9.84 -14.75 -0.60
C GLN A 38 -9.67 -13.30 -1.10
N LEU A 39 -8.44 -12.77 -1.05
CA LEU A 39 -8.12 -11.44 -1.57
C LEU A 39 -8.42 -11.33 -3.08
N PHE A 40 -8.26 -12.40 -3.84
CA PHE A 40 -8.55 -12.41 -5.28
C PHE A 40 -10.05 -12.28 -5.57
N PHE A 41 -10.91 -12.84 -4.71
CA PHE A 41 -12.36 -12.64 -4.84
C PHE A 41 -12.73 -11.19 -4.52
N VAL A 42 -12.19 -10.63 -3.44
CA VAL A 42 -12.41 -9.22 -3.09
C VAL A 42 -11.96 -8.30 -4.23
N LEU A 43 -10.76 -8.53 -4.80
CA LEU A 43 -10.28 -7.77 -5.96
C LEU A 43 -11.22 -7.87 -7.16
N ARG A 44 -11.78 -9.04 -7.43
CA ARG A 44 -12.74 -9.22 -8.53
C ARG A 44 -13.98 -8.35 -8.33
N GLU A 45 -14.54 -8.35 -7.12
CA GLU A 45 -15.71 -7.53 -6.79
C GLU A 45 -15.37 -6.02 -6.86
N TRP A 46 -14.23 -5.62 -6.30
CA TRP A 46 -13.74 -4.24 -6.39
C TRP A 46 -13.51 -3.78 -7.83
N ARG A 47 -13.05 -4.63 -8.74
CA ARG A 47 -12.91 -4.28 -10.16
C ARG A 47 -14.23 -3.91 -10.83
N GLN A 48 -15.33 -4.56 -10.43
CA GLN A 48 -16.64 -4.25 -10.97
C GLN A 48 -17.14 -2.88 -10.50
N VAL A 49 -16.73 -2.45 -9.30
CA VAL A 49 -17.19 -1.20 -8.68
C VAL A 49 -16.27 -0.02 -8.99
N TYR A 50 -14.96 -0.23 -8.97
CA TYR A 50 -13.94 0.82 -9.02
C TYR A 50 -13.15 0.88 -10.33
N GLY A 51 -13.34 -0.09 -11.23
CA GLY A 51 -12.71 -0.15 -12.55
C GLY A 51 -11.72 -1.30 -12.71
N GLU A 52 -11.33 -1.58 -13.96
CA GLU A 52 -10.56 -2.79 -14.29
C GLU A 52 -9.12 -2.80 -13.78
N GLU A 53 -8.51 -1.62 -13.63
CA GLU A 53 -7.13 -1.40 -13.20
C GLU A 53 -7.11 -0.79 -11.79
N LEU A 54 -6.73 -1.60 -10.81
CA LEU A 54 -6.69 -1.28 -9.38
C LEU A 54 -5.37 -1.75 -8.80
N THR A 55 -4.93 -1.09 -7.75
CA THR A 55 -3.84 -1.56 -6.89
C THR A 55 -4.40 -1.68 -5.48
N ALA A 56 -4.18 -2.83 -4.85
CA ALA A 56 -4.50 -3.06 -3.45
C ALA A 56 -3.25 -3.50 -2.68
N TRP A 57 -3.27 -3.25 -1.38
CA TRP A 57 -2.17 -3.55 -0.47
C TRP A 57 -2.69 -4.41 0.67
N ALA A 58 -1.99 -5.49 0.99
CA ALA A 58 -2.46 -6.46 1.98
C ALA A 58 -1.37 -6.87 2.98
N ALA A 59 -1.75 -6.96 4.25
CA ALA A 59 -0.89 -7.45 5.34
C ALA A 59 -1.63 -8.47 6.21
N GLN A 60 -0.87 -9.35 6.84
CA GLN A 60 -1.39 -10.20 7.90
C GLN A 60 -1.56 -9.39 9.18
N VAL A 61 -2.72 -9.54 9.82
CA VAL A 61 -3.10 -8.80 11.03
C VAL A 61 -3.70 -9.73 12.08
N GLN A 62 -3.60 -9.30 13.33
CA GLN A 62 -4.37 -9.84 14.45
C GLN A 62 -5.58 -8.93 14.67
N ALA A 63 -6.65 -9.16 13.90
CA ALA A 63 -7.90 -8.45 14.01
C ALA A 63 -9.07 -9.37 13.69
N ASP A 64 -10.15 -9.24 14.45
CA ASP A 64 -11.38 -10.03 14.28
C ASP A 64 -12.48 -9.24 13.54
N ASP A 65 -12.37 -7.91 13.48
CA ASP A 65 -13.34 -7.04 12.82
C ASP A 65 -12.65 -5.78 12.27
N ILE A 66 -13.12 -5.27 11.13
CA ILE A 66 -12.61 -4.04 10.49
C ILE A 66 -12.98 -2.79 11.30
N SER A 67 -14.14 -2.79 11.98
CA SER A 67 -14.60 -1.67 12.79
C SER A 67 -13.78 -1.48 14.08
N THR A 68 -12.99 -2.48 14.47
CA THR A 68 -12.19 -2.47 15.70
C THR A 68 -10.70 -2.69 15.43
N LEU A 69 -10.18 -2.21 14.30
CA LEU A 69 -8.76 -2.33 13.99
C LEU A 69 -7.90 -1.66 15.08
N PRO A 70 -6.83 -2.30 15.58
CA PRO A 70 -5.95 -1.71 16.59
C PRO A 70 -5.33 -0.38 16.10
N ALA A 71 -5.29 0.63 16.95
CA ALA A 71 -4.70 1.93 16.62
C ALA A 71 -3.22 1.81 16.22
N ASP A 72 -2.47 0.94 16.91
CA ASP A 72 -1.06 0.68 16.62
C ASP A 72 -0.85 0.07 15.22
N LEU A 73 -1.80 -0.75 14.74
CA LEU A 73 -1.79 -1.28 13.38
C LEU A 73 -1.96 -0.15 12.35
N ILE A 74 -2.87 0.78 12.61
CA ILE A 74 -3.12 1.93 11.73
C ILE A 74 -1.90 2.84 11.69
N ALA A 75 -1.31 3.13 12.84
CA ALA A 75 -0.12 3.98 12.95
C ALA A 75 1.13 3.36 12.29
N ALA A 76 1.27 2.04 12.38
CA ALA A 76 2.39 1.33 11.77
C ALA A 76 2.20 1.04 10.28
N TRP A 77 1.00 1.17 9.73
CA TRP A 77 0.65 0.66 8.39
C TRP A 77 1.59 1.09 7.27
N GLU A 78 1.95 2.38 7.20
CA GLU A 78 2.92 2.90 6.23
C GLU A 78 4.34 2.37 6.47
N GLY A 79 4.68 2.10 7.74
CA GLY A 79 5.92 1.44 8.14
C GLY A 79 5.93 -0.07 7.88
N VAL A 80 4.76 -0.70 7.74
CA VAL A 80 4.59 -2.07 7.21
C VAL A 80 4.69 -2.05 5.68
N ALA A 81 5.54 -1.19 5.11
CA ALA A 81 5.76 -1.03 3.65
C ALA A 81 6.11 -2.35 2.92
N ASP A 82 6.35 -3.42 3.66
CA ASP A 82 6.52 -4.80 3.19
C ASP A 82 5.18 -5.57 3.04
N VAL A 83 4.08 -4.86 2.80
CA VAL A 83 2.76 -5.41 2.43
C VAL A 83 2.79 -6.10 1.05
N VAL A 84 1.96 -7.11 0.86
CA VAL A 84 1.75 -7.70 -0.47
C VAL A 84 0.97 -6.71 -1.34
N ARG A 85 1.55 -6.33 -2.48
CA ARG A 85 0.89 -5.50 -3.50
C ARG A 85 0.22 -6.38 -4.54
N LEU A 86 -1.04 -6.06 -4.83
CA LEU A 86 -1.87 -6.74 -5.82
C LEU A 86 -2.31 -5.72 -6.87
N ASP A 87 -1.84 -5.87 -8.11
CA ASP A 87 -2.24 -5.02 -9.23
C ASP A 87 -3.15 -5.81 -10.17
N THR A 88 -4.30 -5.24 -10.52
CA THR A 88 -5.15 -5.78 -11.57
C THR A 88 -4.76 -5.18 -12.90
N GLU A 89 -4.56 -6.03 -13.90
CA GLU A 89 -4.11 -5.64 -15.24
C GLU A 89 -5.23 -5.89 -16.26
N ARG A 90 -5.15 -5.22 -17.40
CA ARG A 90 -6.07 -5.46 -18.53
C ARG A 90 -6.04 -6.94 -18.93
N GLY A 91 -7.21 -7.49 -19.25
CA GLY A 91 -7.36 -8.92 -19.54
C GLY A 91 -7.60 -9.79 -18.31
N GLY A 92 -7.66 -9.21 -17.11
CA GLY A 92 -8.11 -9.90 -15.89
C GLY A 92 -7.01 -10.61 -15.10
N TYR A 93 -5.75 -10.39 -15.47
CA TYR A 93 -4.60 -10.87 -14.72
C TYR A 93 -4.40 -10.08 -13.44
N VAL A 94 -3.84 -10.74 -12.42
CA VAL A 94 -3.40 -10.10 -11.17
C VAL A 94 -1.91 -10.31 -11.03
N ARG A 95 -1.17 -9.21 -10.91
CA ARG A 95 0.25 -9.26 -10.55
C ARG A 95 0.38 -9.15 -9.04
N VAL A 96 1.12 -10.08 -8.45
CA VAL A 96 1.41 -10.13 -7.02
C VAL A 96 2.86 -9.77 -6.80
N ALA A 97 3.14 -8.78 -5.97
CA ALA A 97 4.48 -8.46 -5.50
C ALA A 97 4.50 -8.59 -3.97
N ASP A 98 5.22 -9.61 -3.49
CA ASP A 98 5.40 -9.88 -2.06
C ASP A 98 6.70 -9.23 -1.59
N TYR A 99 6.59 -8.29 -0.66
CA TYR A 99 7.72 -7.53 -0.14
C TYR A 99 8.14 -7.97 1.27
N ARG A 100 7.44 -8.93 1.89
CA ARG A 100 7.64 -9.35 3.29
C ARG A 100 9.06 -9.82 3.63
N ASP A 101 9.79 -10.31 2.63
CA ASP A 101 11.17 -10.81 2.77
C ASP A 101 12.21 -9.99 1.98
N MET A 102 11.83 -8.81 1.48
CA MET A 102 12.78 -7.94 0.79
C MET A 102 13.71 -7.29 1.83
N PRO A 103 15.05 -7.34 1.66
CA PRO A 103 15.95 -6.59 2.50
C PRO A 103 15.56 -5.11 2.40
N VAL A 104 15.33 -4.48 3.56
CA VAL A 104 14.93 -3.08 3.71
C VAL A 104 15.73 -2.24 2.72
N ARG A 105 15.03 -1.66 1.73
CA ARG A 105 15.68 -0.71 0.82
C ARG A 105 16.22 0.41 1.70
N PRO A 106 17.53 0.71 1.71
CA PRO A 106 18.02 1.90 2.37
C PRO A 106 17.24 3.05 1.74
N SER A 107 16.41 3.67 2.57
CA SER A 107 15.54 4.76 2.20
C SER A 107 16.36 5.74 1.36
N VAL A 108 15.83 6.09 0.19
CA VAL A 108 16.33 7.26 -0.55
C VAL A 108 16.31 8.37 0.47
N SER A 109 17.50 8.70 0.96
CA SER A 109 17.70 9.73 1.94
C SER A 109 17.34 11.00 1.21
N ALA A 110 16.08 11.42 1.32
CA ALA A 110 15.70 12.81 1.25
C ALA A 110 16.39 13.49 2.44
N ARG A 111 17.72 13.61 2.34
CA ARG A 111 18.49 14.47 3.20
C ARG A 111 18.10 15.85 2.73
N ALA A 112 17.14 16.41 3.46
CA ALA A 112 17.03 17.84 3.66
C ALA A 112 18.45 18.41 3.69
N VAL A 113 18.78 19.21 2.68
CA VAL A 113 19.95 20.06 2.72
C VAL A 113 19.60 21.19 3.69
N THR A 114 19.70 20.91 4.98
CA THR A 114 19.69 21.90 6.05
C THR A 114 21.13 22.35 6.33
N GLY A 115 21.63 23.25 5.46
CA GLY A 115 22.72 24.22 5.72
C GLY A 115 24.16 23.69 5.82
N PRO A 116 25.18 24.58 5.76
CA PRO A 116 25.12 26.05 5.71
C PRO A 116 25.54 26.64 4.34
N GLN A 117 24.99 27.80 3.98
CA GLN A 117 25.60 28.66 2.96
C GLN A 117 26.97 29.14 3.47
N LEU A 118 28.03 28.80 2.76
CA LEU A 118 29.35 29.42 2.91
C LEU A 118 29.66 30.18 1.63
N TRP A 119 29.42 31.48 1.66
CA TRP A 119 30.00 32.42 0.71
C TRP A 119 31.46 32.63 1.11
N THR A 120 32.38 32.35 0.19
CA THR A 120 33.74 32.90 0.22
C THR A 120 34.14 33.32 -1.19
N THR A 121 33.99 34.62 -1.46
CA THR A 121 35.00 35.43 -2.19
C THR A 121 36.30 35.35 -1.37
N THR A 122 37.54 35.24 -1.87
CA THR A 122 38.25 35.82 -3.02
C THR A 122 39.64 35.12 -3.11
N PRO A 123 40.58 35.46 -4.02
CA PRO A 123 41.38 36.70 -3.96
C PRO A 123 41.32 37.56 -5.23
#